data_AF-A0A4D7AIU8-F1
#
_entry.id   AF-A0A4D7AIU8-F1
#
_cell.length_a   1.000
_cell.length_b   1.000
_cell.length_c   1.000
_cell.angle_alpha   90.00
_cell.angle_beta   90.00
_cell.angle_gamma   90.00
#
_symmetry.space_group_name_H-M   'P 1'
#
loop_
_entity.id
_entity.type
_entity.pdbx_description
1 polymer ?
#
loop_
_entity_poly.entity_id
_entity_poly.type
_entity_poly.pdbx_seq_one_letter_code
_entity_poly.pdbx_strand_id
1 'polypeptide(L)'
;FLGLEVGVILGGMSPAQRRAAYNSEITYGTNNEFGFDYLRDNMTHSLDDLVQRGHNFAVVDYLRVILIDEARTPLIISGPADASSKWYAEFARIAPLLKKDLHYEVDIKKRTIGVHEAGVEFVEDQLGIDNLYEAANSPLVSYLNNAIKAKELYQR
;
A
#
# COMPACT_ATOMS: atom_id res chain seq x y z
N PHE A 1 -22.25 28.07 -29.51
CA PHE A 1 -22.97 26.84 -29.94
C PHE A 1 -23.44 26.11 -28.68
N LEU A 2 -24.70 25.65 -28.60
CA LEU A 2 -25.44 24.95 -27.51
C LEU A 2 -25.23 25.30 -26.01
N GLY A 3 -24.20 26.04 -25.60
CA GLY A 3 -24.03 26.57 -24.24
C GLY A 3 -23.43 25.62 -23.21
N LEU A 4 -22.89 24.46 -23.63
CA LEU A 4 -22.24 23.49 -22.74
C LEU A 4 -20.74 23.72 -22.68
N GLU A 5 -20.13 23.53 -21.50
CA GLU A 5 -18.67 23.48 -21.37
C GLU A 5 -18.14 22.08 -21.72
N VAL A 6 -17.00 22.08 -22.41
CA VAL A 6 -16.32 20.85 -22.81
C VAL A 6 -14.88 20.91 -22.33
N GLY A 7 -14.52 19.96 -21.47
CA GLY A 7 -13.19 19.78 -20.93
C GLY A 7 -12.44 18.66 -21.66
N VAL A 8 -11.11 18.69 -21.57
CA VAL A 8 -10.26 17.60 -22.04
C VAL A 8 -9.18 17.33 -20.99
N ILE A 9 -8.93 16.06 -20.70
CA ILE A 9 -7.81 15.62 -19.86
C ILE A 9 -6.69 15.05 -20.73
N LEU A 10 -5.47 15.50 -20.48
CA LEU A 10 -4.27 15.13 -21.23
C LEU A 10 -3.12 14.85 -20.27
N GLY A 11 -2.18 14.03 -20.73
CA GLY A 11 -0.91 13.81 -20.05
C GLY A 11 -0.19 15.14 -19.77
N GLY A 12 0.37 15.28 -18.58
CA GLY A 12 1.12 16.48 -18.16
C GLY A 12 0.26 17.63 -17.61
N MET A 13 -1.08 17.54 -17.64
CA MET A 13 -1.94 18.50 -16.96
C MET A 13 -1.78 18.43 -15.44
N SER A 14 -1.74 19.60 -14.79
CA SER A 14 -1.74 19.70 -13.34
C SER A 14 -3.07 19.25 -12.73
N PRO A 15 -3.12 18.86 -11.44
CA PRO A 15 -4.38 18.50 -10.78
C PRO A 15 -5.45 19.60 -10.87
N ALA A 16 -5.05 20.87 -10.75
CA ALA A 16 -5.97 22.01 -10.88
C ALA A 16 -6.57 22.11 -12.29
N GLN A 17 -5.76 21.89 -13.34
CA GLN A 17 -6.25 21.87 -14.72
C GLN A 17 -7.20 20.69 -14.97
N ARG A 18 -6.89 19.51 -14.42
CA ARG A 18 -7.74 18.33 -14.51
C ARG A 18 -9.08 18.55 -13.82
N ARG A 19 -9.08 19.11 -12.61
CA ARG A 19 -10.30 19.45 -11.88
C ARG A 19 -11.20 20.40 -12.68
N ALA A 20 -10.62 21.42 -13.30
CA ALA A 20 -11.37 22.31 -14.19
C ALA A 20 -11.98 21.54 -15.38
N ALA A 21 -11.22 20.64 -16.02
CA ALA A 21 -11.72 19.83 -17.13
C ALA A 21 -12.80 18.82 -16.73
N TYR A 22 -12.70 18.22 -15.53
CA TYR A 22 -13.74 17.33 -15.00
C TYR A 22 -15.02 18.06 -14.62
N ASN A 23 -14.93 19.34 -14.24
CA ASN A 23 -16.09 20.16 -13.89
C ASN A 23 -16.93 20.61 -15.09
N SER A 24 -16.40 20.52 -16.31
CA SER A 24 -17.16 20.75 -17.54
C SER A 24 -18.28 19.71 -17.71
N GLU A 25 -19.38 20.06 -18.38
CA GLU A 25 -20.52 19.15 -18.60
C GLU A 25 -20.13 17.90 -19.40
N ILE A 26 -19.18 18.02 -20.32
CA ILE A 26 -18.63 16.89 -21.08
C ILE A 26 -17.10 16.92 -20.95
N THR A 27 -16.49 15.79 -20.57
CA THR A 27 -15.04 15.67 -20.46
C THR A 27 -14.53 14.59 -21.43
N TYR A 28 -13.64 14.96 -22.34
CA TYR A 28 -12.91 14.03 -23.21
C TYR A 28 -11.59 13.62 -22.58
N GLY A 29 -11.14 12.41 -22.88
CA GLY A 29 -9.87 11.88 -22.38
C GLY A 29 -9.63 10.47 -22.89
N THR A 30 -8.47 9.91 -22.56
CA THR A 30 -8.17 8.50 -22.81
C THR A 30 -8.49 7.67 -21.57
N ASN A 31 -8.71 6.37 -21.77
CA ASN A 31 -8.90 5.41 -20.68
C ASN A 31 -7.77 5.47 -19.63
N ASN A 32 -6.52 5.65 -20.08
CA ASN A 32 -5.35 5.78 -19.20
C ASN A 32 -5.48 7.00 -18.30
N GLU A 33 -5.84 8.17 -18.84
CA GLU A 33 -5.98 9.40 -18.04
C GLU A 33 -7.11 9.27 -17.01
N PHE A 34 -8.29 8.78 -17.43
CA PHE A 34 -9.41 8.53 -16.50
C PHE A 34 -9.04 7.52 -15.41
N GLY A 35 -8.40 6.42 -15.79
CA GLY A 35 -8.04 5.37 -14.84
C GLY A 35 -6.95 5.80 -13.86
N PHE A 36 -5.93 6.52 -14.31
CA PHE A 36 -4.89 7.03 -13.42
C PHE A 36 -5.39 8.16 -12.51
N ASP A 37 -6.30 9.02 -12.98
CA ASP A 37 -6.95 10.01 -12.11
C ASP A 37 -7.79 9.33 -11.02
N TYR A 38 -8.54 8.28 -11.37
CA TYR A 38 -9.29 7.49 -10.38
C TYR A 38 -8.36 6.86 -9.33
N LEU A 39 -7.25 6.26 -9.77
CA LEU A 39 -6.27 5.66 -8.85
C LEU A 39 -5.65 6.72 -7.93
N ARG A 40 -5.26 7.89 -8.46
CA ARG A 40 -4.68 8.98 -7.68
C ARG A 40 -5.68 9.57 -6.68
N ASP A 41 -6.95 9.71 -7.07
CA ASP A 41 -8.02 10.19 -6.20
C ASP A 41 -8.26 9.24 -5.00
N ASN A 42 -7.97 7.95 -5.14
CA ASN A 42 -8.05 6.99 -4.02
C ASN A 42 -6.77 6.90 -3.18
N MET A 43 -5.71 7.64 -3.55
CA MET A 43 -4.45 7.72 -2.80
C MET A 43 -4.27 9.06 -2.07
N THR A 44 -5.12 10.06 -2.33
CA THR A 44 -4.98 11.37 -1.71
C THR A 44 -5.36 11.38 -0.22
N HIS A 45 -4.74 12.29 0.53
CA HIS A 45 -5.02 12.52 1.96
C HIS A 45 -6.07 13.60 2.20
N SER A 46 -6.45 14.38 1.19
CA SER A 46 -7.42 15.48 1.30
C SER A 46 -8.47 15.42 0.20
N LEU A 47 -9.72 15.77 0.55
CA LEU A 47 -10.82 15.90 -0.41
C LEU A 47 -10.56 17.01 -1.44
N ASP A 48 -9.83 18.05 -1.05
CA ASP A 48 -9.51 19.19 -1.92
C ASP A 48 -8.55 18.83 -3.06
N ASP A 49 -7.89 17.67 -2.97
CA ASP A 49 -6.95 17.17 -3.97
C ASP A 49 -7.61 16.28 -5.02
N LEU A 50 -8.87 15.87 -4.80
CA LEU A 50 -9.63 15.08 -5.78
C LEU A 50 -9.81 15.86 -7.09
N VAL A 51 -9.66 15.17 -8.22
CA VAL A 51 -9.87 15.77 -9.54
C VAL A 51 -11.15 15.29 -10.21
N GLN A 52 -11.56 14.04 -9.98
CA GLN A 52 -12.81 13.49 -10.50
C GLN A 52 -14.01 13.86 -9.63
N ARG A 53 -15.21 13.76 -10.20
CA ARG A 53 -16.49 14.07 -9.54
C ARG A 53 -17.51 12.93 -9.57
N GLY A 54 -17.03 11.69 -9.79
CA GLY A 54 -17.85 10.49 -9.92
C GLY A 54 -17.90 9.93 -11.35
N HIS A 55 -18.61 8.80 -11.51
CA HIS A 55 -18.70 8.04 -12.77
C HIS A 55 -20.15 7.90 -13.23
N ASN A 56 -20.74 8.99 -13.72
CA ASN A 56 -22.17 9.04 -14.07
C ASN A 56 -22.49 8.31 -15.38
N PHE A 57 -21.71 8.60 -16.42
CA PHE A 57 -21.91 8.03 -17.75
C PHE A 57 -20.63 8.14 -18.57
N ALA A 58 -20.34 7.13 -19.40
CA ALA A 58 -19.18 7.12 -20.28
C ALA A 58 -19.58 6.59 -21.66
N VAL A 59 -19.24 7.33 -22.71
CA VAL A 59 -19.31 6.86 -24.10
C VAL A 59 -17.90 6.52 -24.53
N VAL A 60 -17.69 5.26 -24.89
CA VAL A 60 -16.37 4.75 -25.26
C VAL A 60 -16.29 4.61 -26.77
N ASP A 61 -15.52 5.48 -27.41
CA ASP A 61 -15.14 5.28 -28.81
C ASP A 61 -14.12 4.13 -28.92
N TYR A 62 -14.12 3.41 -30.03
CA TYR A 62 -13.27 2.23 -30.25
C TYR A 62 -13.38 1.16 -29.15
N LEU A 63 -14.61 0.87 -28.70
CA LEU A 63 -14.94 -0.04 -27.59
C LEU A 63 -14.12 -1.34 -27.56
N ARG A 64 -13.96 -2.01 -28.71
CA ARG A 64 -13.22 -3.28 -28.79
C ARG A 64 -11.75 -3.11 -28.38
N VAL A 65 -11.10 -2.04 -28.81
CA VAL A 65 -9.69 -1.78 -28.46
C VAL A 65 -9.58 -1.56 -26.96
N ILE A 66 -10.42 -0.68 -26.40
CA ILE A 66 -10.32 -0.25 -25.00
C ILE A 66 -10.77 -1.36 -24.03
N LEU A 67 -11.92 -1.98 -24.26
CA LEU A 67 -12.52 -2.93 -23.30
C LEU A 67 -12.15 -4.41 -23.55
N ILE A 68 -11.55 -4.74 -24.70
CA ILE A 68 -11.11 -6.12 -24.99
C ILE A 68 -9.59 -6.20 -25.09
N ASP A 69 -8.99 -5.43 -25.99
CA ASP A 69 -7.57 -5.60 -26.32
C ASP A 69 -6.65 -5.01 -25.23
N GLU A 70 -6.96 -3.81 -24.75
CA GLU A 70 -6.19 -3.08 -23.72
C GLU A 70 -6.52 -3.51 -22.29
N ALA A 71 -7.73 -4.03 -22.04
CA ALA A 71 -8.17 -4.49 -20.72
C ALA A 71 -7.29 -5.60 -20.10
N ARG A 72 -6.40 -6.21 -20.90
CA ARG A 72 -5.43 -7.21 -20.46
C ARG A 72 -4.26 -6.60 -19.68
N THR A 73 -4.00 -5.31 -19.82
CA THR A 73 -2.90 -4.61 -19.13
C THR A 73 -3.49 -3.77 -17.99
N PRO A 74 -3.20 -4.10 -16.72
CA PRO A 74 -3.71 -3.31 -15.60
C PRO A 74 -3.01 -1.94 -15.51
N LEU A 75 -3.74 -0.95 -15.01
CA LEU A 75 -3.18 0.34 -14.64
C LEU A 75 -2.52 0.22 -13.26
N ILE A 76 -1.23 0.55 -13.19
CA ILE A 76 -0.42 0.39 -11.97
C ILE A 76 0.27 1.73 -11.67
N ILE A 77 0.07 2.23 -10.44
CA ILE A 77 0.92 3.27 -9.86
C ILE A 77 1.98 2.54 -9.02
N SER A 78 3.23 2.61 -9.45
CA SER A 78 4.36 2.16 -8.65
C SER A 78 5.00 3.36 -7.95
N GLY A 79 5.50 3.12 -6.73
CA GLY A 79 6.23 4.09 -5.95
C GLY A 79 7.41 3.40 -5.24
N PRO A 80 8.36 4.18 -4.69
CA PRO A 80 9.37 3.62 -3.82
C PRO A 80 8.68 2.91 -2.65
N ALA A 81 9.20 1.75 -2.26
CA ALA A 81 8.76 1.11 -1.05
C ALA A 81 9.34 1.91 0.14
N ASP A 82 8.49 2.55 0.92
CA ASP A 82 8.86 3.15 2.21
C ASP A 82 9.16 2.09 3.29
N ALA A 83 9.17 0.80 2.91
CA ALA A 83 9.46 -0.29 3.81
C ALA A 83 10.83 -0.13 4.44
N SER A 84 10.83 0.00 5.76
CA SER A 84 12.00 0.06 6.63
C SER A 84 12.79 -1.25 6.56
N SER A 85 13.63 -1.40 5.52
CA SER A 85 14.59 -2.49 5.36
C SER A 85 15.43 -2.71 6.62
N LYS A 86 15.65 -1.64 7.40
CA LYS A 86 16.29 -1.65 8.72
C LYS A 86 15.69 -2.67 9.67
N TRP A 87 14.36 -2.75 9.80
CA TRP A 87 13.73 -3.64 10.79
C TRP A 87 13.91 -5.11 10.44
N TYR A 88 13.89 -5.48 9.16
CA TYR A 88 14.22 -6.84 8.75
C TYR A 88 15.64 -7.23 9.15
N ALA A 89 16.62 -6.34 8.93
CA ALA A 89 18.00 -6.58 9.33
C ALA A 89 18.16 -6.66 10.86
N GLU A 90 17.50 -5.75 11.58
CA GLU A 90 17.58 -5.67 13.04
C GLU A 90 16.97 -6.93 13.70
N PHE A 91 15.78 -7.36 13.28
CA PHE A 91 15.16 -8.56 13.83
C PHE A 91 15.84 -9.85 13.38
N ALA A 92 16.49 -9.86 12.20
CA ALA A 92 17.37 -10.96 11.82
C ALA A 92 18.62 -11.06 12.71
N ARG A 93 19.11 -9.93 13.26
CA ARG A 93 20.18 -9.89 14.26
C ARG A 93 19.71 -10.34 15.64
N ILE A 94 18.49 -9.96 16.05
CA ILE A 94 17.94 -10.26 17.37
C ILE A 94 17.44 -11.71 17.48
N ALA A 95 16.77 -12.24 16.45
CA ALA A 95 16.15 -13.57 16.52
C ALA A 95 17.11 -14.73 16.91
N PRO A 96 18.38 -14.77 16.48
CA PRO A 96 19.36 -15.75 16.94
C PRO A 96 19.69 -15.65 18.44
N LEU A 97 19.63 -14.45 19.02
CA LEU A 97 19.90 -14.21 20.45
C LEU A 97 18.78 -14.70 21.35
N LEU A 98 17.56 -14.81 20.80
CA LEU A 98 16.42 -15.34 21.53
C LEU A 98 16.56 -16.85 21.77
N LYS A 99 16.22 -17.28 22.98
CA LYS A 99 16.26 -18.67 23.41
C LYS A 99 14.88 -19.30 23.31
N LYS A 100 14.79 -20.41 22.58
CA LYS A 100 13.60 -21.26 22.52
C LYS A 100 13.26 -21.78 23.93
N ASP A 101 11.97 -21.89 24.21
CA ASP A 101 11.38 -22.32 25.48
C ASP A 101 11.62 -21.37 26.68
N LEU A 102 12.31 -20.24 26.47
CA LEU A 102 12.47 -19.16 27.45
C LEU A 102 11.84 -17.86 26.93
N HIS A 103 12.28 -17.40 25.76
CA HIS A 103 11.79 -16.16 25.15
C HIS A 103 10.61 -16.39 24.21
N TYR A 104 10.52 -17.58 23.61
CA TYR A 104 9.43 -17.95 22.72
C TYR A 104 9.19 -19.47 22.71
N GLU A 105 7.97 -19.85 22.35
CA GLU A 105 7.56 -21.23 22.06
C GLU A 105 7.28 -21.41 20.56
N VAL A 106 7.37 -22.65 20.08
CA VAL A 106 7.12 -23.01 18.69
C VAL A 106 6.13 -24.18 18.63
N ASP A 107 4.97 -23.95 18.02
CA ASP A 107 4.04 -25.02 17.67
C ASP A 107 4.32 -25.48 16.23
N ILE A 108 5.05 -26.58 16.10
CA ILE A 108 5.42 -27.16 14.80
C ILE A 108 4.18 -27.64 14.04
N LYS A 109 3.16 -28.17 14.74
CA LYS A 109 1.96 -28.71 14.10
C LYS A 109 1.12 -27.60 13.48
N LYS A 110 0.96 -26.49 14.19
CA LYS A 110 0.22 -25.31 13.70
C LYS A 110 1.08 -24.34 12.89
N ARG A 111 2.41 -24.55 12.86
CA ARG A 111 3.40 -23.64 12.26
C ARG A 111 3.26 -22.22 12.82
N THR A 112 3.04 -22.12 14.12
CA THR A 112 2.90 -20.87 14.85
C THR A 112 4.01 -20.73 15.88
N ILE A 113 4.23 -19.50 16.31
CA ILE A 113 5.13 -19.16 17.40
C ILE A 113 4.36 -18.35 18.43
N GLY A 114 4.76 -18.44 19.70
CA GLY A 114 4.29 -17.56 20.76
C GLY A 114 5.50 -16.89 21.39
N VAL A 115 5.50 -15.56 21.51
CA VAL A 115 6.55 -14.84 22.23
C VAL A 115 6.12 -14.72 23.69
N HIS A 116 6.99 -15.11 24.61
CA HIS A 116 6.74 -14.99 26.05
C HIS A 116 7.09 -13.59 26.56
N GLU A 117 6.62 -13.23 27.76
CA GLU A 117 6.92 -11.94 28.40
C GLU A 117 8.42 -11.65 28.48
N ALA A 118 9.22 -12.64 28.90
CA ALA A 118 10.69 -12.53 28.91
C ALA A 118 11.31 -12.29 27.52
N GLY A 119 10.65 -12.72 26.44
CA GLY A 119 11.06 -12.44 25.07
C GLY A 119 10.69 -11.04 24.61
N VAL A 120 9.55 -10.52 25.09
CA VAL A 120 9.12 -9.14 24.84
C VAL A 120 10.07 -8.17 25.53
N GLU A 121 10.33 -8.35 26.83
CA GLU A 121 11.26 -7.51 27.60
C GLU A 121 12.67 -7.51 26.99
N PHE A 122 13.15 -8.68 26.54
CA PHE A 122 14.45 -8.78 25.88
C PHE A 122 14.52 -7.94 24.59
N VAL A 123 13.45 -7.96 23.79
CA VAL A 123 13.38 -7.19 22.55
C VAL A 123 13.26 -5.70 22.84
N GLU A 124 12.48 -5.32 23.84
CA GLU A 124 12.34 -3.94 24.31
C GLU A 124 13.69 -3.35 24.73
N ASP A 125 14.47 -4.08 25.55
CA ASP A 125 15.83 -3.70 25.94
C ASP A 125 16.77 -3.58 24.73
N GLN A 126 16.73 -4.54 23.80
CA GLN A 126 17.57 -4.50 22.59
C GLN A 126 17.24 -3.32 21.66
N LEU A 127 16.00 -2.84 21.67
CA LEU A 127 15.53 -1.75 20.83
C LEU A 127 15.53 -0.39 21.55
N GLY A 128 15.67 -0.39 22.87
CA GLY A 128 15.57 0.81 23.70
C GLY A 128 14.18 1.44 23.68
N ILE A 129 13.13 0.61 23.66
CA ILE A 129 11.73 1.05 23.67
C ILE A 129 11.05 0.56 24.95
N ASP A 130 10.06 1.33 25.43
CA ASP A 130 9.37 1.01 26.68
C ASP A 130 8.24 -0.02 26.51
N ASN A 131 7.62 -0.07 25.33
CA ASN A 131 6.50 -0.98 25.06
C ASN A 131 6.42 -1.38 23.58
N LEU A 132 6.57 -2.66 23.28
CA LEU A 132 6.49 -3.21 21.93
C LEU A 132 5.06 -3.15 21.34
N TYR A 133 4.03 -3.09 22.18
CA TYR A 133 2.62 -3.14 21.80
C TYR A 133 1.94 -1.78 21.71
N GLU A 134 2.67 -0.66 21.88
CA GLU A 134 2.09 0.65 21.62
C GLU A 134 1.73 0.83 20.12
N ALA A 135 0.78 1.72 19.83
CA ALA A 135 0.27 1.91 18.47
C ALA A 135 1.38 2.28 17.45
N ALA A 136 2.40 3.01 17.90
CA ALA A 136 3.56 3.38 17.08
C ALA A 136 4.46 2.17 16.73
N ASN A 137 4.52 1.16 17.60
CA ASN A 137 5.40 -0.01 17.48
C ASN A 137 4.69 -1.25 16.96
N SER A 138 3.39 -1.18 16.68
CA SER A 138 2.59 -2.31 16.18
C SER A 138 3.23 -3.07 15.00
N PRO A 139 3.94 -2.43 14.03
CA PRO A 139 4.66 -3.16 12.99
C PRO A 139 5.81 -4.05 13.51
N LEU A 140 6.48 -3.67 14.61
CA LEU A 140 7.63 -4.37 15.20
C LEU A 140 7.25 -5.78 15.67
N VAL A 141 6.05 -5.96 16.20
CA VAL A 141 5.52 -7.28 16.59
C VAL A 141 5.49 -8.25 15.40
N SER A 142 5.10 -7.76 14.22
CA SER A 142 5.10 -8.56 13.00
C SER A 142 6.53 -8.92 12.56
N TYR A 143 7.46 -7.96 12.61
CA TYR A 143 8.87 -8.21 12.28
C TYR A 143 9.51 -9.26 13.19
N LEU A 144 9.31 -9.14 14.51
CA LEU A 144 9.78 -10.11 15.50
C LEU A 144 9.23 -11.50 15.21
N ASN A 145 7.92 -11.59 15.03
CA ASN A 145 7.27 -12.86 14.78
C ASN A 145 7.78 -13.53 13.50
N ASN A 146 7.92 -12.76 12.42
CA ASN A 146 8.41 -13.29 11.16
C ASN A 146 9.88 -13.72 11.24
N ALA A 147 10.72 -13.02 12.00
CA ALA A 147 12.12 -13.39 12.20
C ALA A 147 12.27 -14.71 12.98
N ILE A 148 11.50 -14.91 14.05
CA ILE A 148 11.51 -16.17 14.81
C ILE A 148 10.93 -17.32 13.96
N LYS A 149 9.84 -17.07 13.21
CA LYS A 149 9.31 -18.06 12.25
C LYS A 149 10.36 -18.45 11.23
N ALA A 150 11.05 -17.48 10.64
CA ALA A 150 12.12 -17.73 9.66
C ALA A 150 13.24 -18.59 10.25
N LYS A 151 13.62 -18.36 11.51
CA LYS A 151 14.63 -19.15 12.23
C LYS A 151 14.20 -20.60 12.49
N GLU A 152 12.95 -20.83 12.90
CA GLU A 152 12.51 -22.13 13.46
C GLU A 152 11.69 -22.99 12.48
N LEU A 153 10.94 -22.37 11.56
CA LEU A 153 9.94 -23.05 10.73
C LEU A 153 10.32 -23.17 9.25
N TYR A 154 11.47 -22.61 8.86
CA TYR A 154 11.98 -22.65 7.48
C TYR A 154 13.44 -23.11 7.51
N GLN A 155 13.72 -24.23 6.84
CA GLN A 155 15.08 -24.73 6.63
C GLN A 155 15.62 -24.18 5.30
N ARG A 156 16.94 -23.98 5.25
CA ARG A 156 17.64 -23.48 4.07
C ARG A 156 17.77 -24.54 2.98
#